data_AF-A0A382YXE3-F1
#
_entry.id   AF-A0A382YXE3-F1
#
_cell.length_a   1.000
_cell.length_b   1.000
_cell.length_c   1.000
_cell.angle_alpha   90.00
_cell.angle_beta   90.00
_cell.angle_gamma   90.00
#
_symmetry.space_group_name_H-M   'P 1'
#
loop_
_entity.id
_entity.type
_entity.pdbx_description
1 polymer ?
#
loop_
_entity_poly.entity_id
_entity_poly.type
_entity_poly.pdbx_seq_one_letter_code
_entity_poly.pdbx_strand_id
1 'polypeptide(L)' 'VKVVFAGTPDFAAGHLQTLINSDHQICAVICQPDKPGRRGKQPVIGPVKKAALAADLSILQPEKLSV' A
#
# COMPACT_ATOMS: atom_id res chain seq x y z
N VAL A 1 -10.45 4.94 15.35
CA VAL A 1 -11.02 3.67 14.83
C VAL A 1 -9.92 2.82 14.22
N LYS A 2 -9.95 1.49 14.34
CA LYS A 2 -8.95 0.60 13.70
C LYS A 2 -9.35 0.27 12.28
N VAL A 3 -8.43 0.41 11.33
CA VAL A 3 -8.70 0.26 9.90
C VAL A 3 -7.61 -0.54 9.19
N VAL A 4 -8.02 -1.28 8.16
CA VAL A 4 -7.13 -1.85 7.16
C VAL A 4 -7.38 -1.12 5.85
N PHE A 5 -6.32 -0.61 5.23
CA PHE A 5 -6.42 0.12 3.97
C PHE A 5 -6.02 -0.80 2.81
N ALA A 6 -6.87 -0.95 1.79
CA ALA A 6 -6.55 -1.76 0.61
C ALA A 6 -6.56 -0.88 -0.65
N GLY A 7 -5.43 -0.80 -1.36
CA GLY A 7 -5.30 0.06 -2.53
C GLY A 7 -4.04 -0.19 -3.34
N THR A 8 -3.99 0.32 -4.57
CA THR A 8 -2.83 0.19 -5.47
C THR A 8 -2.53 1.40 -6.34
N PRO A 9 -3.50 2.14 -6.92
CA PRO A 9 -3.18 3.28 -7.79
C PRO A 9 -2.77 4.54 -7.01
N ASP A 10 -2.21 5.54 -7.71
CA ASP A 10 -1.80 6.82 -7.11
C ASP A 10 -2.95 7.51 -6.37
N PHE A 11 -4.17 7.42 -6.93
CA PHE A 11 -5.39 7.91 -6.29
C PHE A 11 -5.59 7.32 -4.87
N ALA A 12 -5.35 6.02 -4.71
CA ALA A 12 -5.44 5.37 -3.40
C ALA A 12 -4.32 5.80 -2.45
N ALA A 13 -3.13 6.11 -2.97
CA ALA A 13 -2.03 6.61 -2.13
C ALA A 13 -2.36 7.97 -1.50
N GLY A 14 -3.05 8.85 -2.24
CA GLY A 14 -3.55 10.12 -1.70
C GLY A 14 -4.51 9.91 -0.53
N HIS A 15 -5.46 8.98 -0.67
CA HIS A 15 -6.38 8.65 0.44
C HIS A 15 -5.67 8.04 1.65
N LEU A 16 -4.67 7.17 1.43
CA LEU A 16 -3.87 6.63 2.52
C LEU A 16 -3.13 7.74 3.29
N GLN A 17 -2.57 8.73 2.59
CA GLN A 17 -1.90 9.87 3.24
C GLN A 17 -2.87 10.70 4.10
N THR A 18 -4.09 10.95 3.62
CA THR A 18 -5.11 11.62 4.44
C THR A 18 -5.47 10.80 5.67
N LEU A 19 -5.56 9.47 5.53
CA LEU A 19 -5.89 8.57 6.63
C LEU A 19 -4.76 8.50 7.67
N ILE A 20 -3.49 8.52 7.24
CA ILE A 20 -2.30 8.58 8.13
C ILE A 20 -2.34 9.83 9.02
N ASN A 21 -2.82 10.95 8.48
CA ASN A 21 -2.91 12.22 9.20
C ASN A 21 -4.22 12.38 10.01
N SER A 22 -4.98 11.32 10.20
CA SER A 22 -6.26 11.33 10.90
C SER A 22 -6.21 10.51 12.20
N ASP A 23 -7.26 10.58 13.02
CA ASP A 23 -7.38 9.82 14.28
C ASP A 23 -7.64 8.30 14.08
N HIS A 24 -7.44 7.79 12.86
CA HIS A 24 -7.58 6.37 12.55
C HIS A 24 -6.27 5.62 12.81
N GLN A 25 -6.39 4.47 13.48
CA GLN A 25 -5.28 3.56 13.66
C GLN A 25 -5.21 2.61 12.48
N ILE A 26 -4.28 2.85 11.56
CA ILE A 26 -4.06 1.96 10.42
C ILE A 26 -3.28 0.74 10.90
N CYS A 27 -3.95 -0.42 10.92
CA CYS A 27 -3.36 -1.67 11.40
C CYS A 27 -2.51 -2.36 10.32
N ALA A 28 -2.93 -2.26 9.05
CA ALA A 28 -2.20 -2.80 7.91
C ALA A 28 -2.63 -2.11 6.61
N VAL A 29 -1.75 -2.15 5.62
CA VAL A 29 -1.98 -1.71 4.25
C VAL A 29 -1.86 -2.90 3.31
N ILE A 30 -2.93 -3.24 2.59
CA ILE A 30 -2.94 -4.26 1.55
C ILE A 30 -2.70 -3.57 0.20
N CYS A 31 -1.69 -4.01 -0.54
CA CYS A 31 -1.41 -3.53 -1.90
C CYS A 31 -0.99 -4.68 -2.81
N GLN A 32 -1.05 -4.49 -4.13
CA GLN A 32 -0.59 -5.53 -5.06
C GLN A 32 0.92 -5.79 -4.90
N PRO A 33 1.38 -7.03 -5.16
CA PRO A 33 2.81 -7.34 -5.30
C PRO A 33 3.51 -6.41 -6.29
N ASP A 34 4.81 -6.18 -6.06
CA ASP A 34 5.62 -5.31 -6.92
C ASP A 34 5.71 -5.92 -8.32
N LYS A 35 5.50 -5.08 -9.35
CA LYS A 35 5.56 -5.53 -10.73
C LYS A 35 7.02 -5.63 -11.18
N PRO A 36 7.39 -6.63 -12.01
CA PRO A 36 8.72 -6.72 -12.57
C PRO A 36 9.04 -5.45 -13.36
N GLY A 37 10.27 -4.96 -13.21
CA GLY A 37 10.76 -3.83 -13.98
C GLY A 37 10.86 -4.15 -15.47
N ARG A 38 10.74 -3.13 -16.31
CA ARG A 38 10.87 -3.31 -17.76
C ARG A 38 12.32 -3.61 -18.15
N ARG A 39 12.56 -4.63 -18.99
CA ARG A 39 13.88 -4.99 -19.55
C ARG A 39 14.96 -5.25 -18.48
N GLY A 40 14.72 -6.19 -17.57
CA GLY A 40 15.69 -6.59 -16.55
C GLY A 40 15.96 -5.55 -15.46
N LYS A 41 15.14 -4.51 -15.37
CA LYS A 41 15.22 -3.50 -14.31
C LYS A 41 14.61 -4.02 -13.01
N GLN A 42 15.02 -3.38 -11.91
CA GLN A 42 14.52 -3.65 -10.58
C GLN A 42 12.97 -3.56 -10.51
N PRO A 43 12.33 -4.31 -9.60
CA PRO A 43 10.90 -4.25 -9.37
C PRO A 43 10.42 -2.81 -9.12
N VAL A 44 9.25 -2.48 -9.66
CA VAL A 44 8.63 -1.17 -9.45
C VAL A 44 7.70 -1.25 -8.25
N ILE A 45 8.07 -0.54 -7.19
CA ILE A 45 7.25 -0.37 -5.99
C ILE A 45 6.03 0.50 -6.33
N GLY A 46 4.82 0.00 -6.05
CA GLY A 46 3.57 0.72 -6.27
C GLY A 46 3.39 1.93 -5.34
N PRO A 47 2.55 2.91 -5.71
CA PRO A 47 2.43 4.17 -4.99
C PRO A 47 1.87 4.02 -3.57
N VAL A 48 0.89 3.13 -3.36
CA VAL A 48 0.37 2.82 -2.02
C VAL A 48 1.44 2.19 -1.12
N LYS A 49 2.24 1.26 -1.67
CA LYS A 49 3.36 0.64 -0.93
C LYS A 49 4.41 1.67 -0.53
N LYS A 50 4.75 2.60 -1.43
CA LYS A 50 5.68 3.71 -1.11
C LYS A 50 5.15 4.57 0.04
N ALA A 51 3.87 4.95 -0.01
CA ALA A 51 3.26 5.76 1.05
C ALA A 51 3.21 5.01 2.39
N ALA A 52 2.90 3.71 2.37
CA ALA A 52 2.89 2.87 3.57
C ALA A 52 4.29 2.68 4.18
N LEU A 53 5.31 2.45 3.34
CA LEU A 53 6.71 2.35 3.78
C LEU A 53 7.22 3.66 4.38
N ALA A 54 6.86 4.81 3.80
CA ALA A 54 7.26 6.12 4.31
C ALA A 54 6.64 6.47 5.67
N ALA A 55 5.55 5.80 6.03
CA ALA A 55 4.84 5.98 7.31
C ALA A 55 5.03 4.78 8.26
N ASP A 56 6.00 3.89 7.98
CA ASP A 56 6.33 2.70 8.77
C ASP A 56 5.10 1.80 9.07
N LEU A 57 4.18 1.71 8.11
CA LEU A 57 2.97 0.89 8.23
C LEU A 57 3.24 -0.57 7.84
N SER A 58 2.54 -1.49 8.50
CA SER A 58 2.54 -2.92 8.13
C SER A 58 1.94 -3.10 6.74
N ILE A 59 2.62 -3.85 5.87
CA ILE A 59 2.23 -4.05 4.47
C ILE A 59 1.95 -5.53 4.20
N LEU A 60 0.83 -5.81 3.52
CA LEU A 60 0.44 -7.12 3.03
C LEU A 60 0.34 -7.08 1.49
N GLN A 61 1.00 -8.02 0.82
CA GLN A 61 0.98 -8.14 -0.65
C GLN A 61 0.52 -9.53 -1.13
N PRO A 62 -0.71 -9.95 -0.83
CA PRO A 62 -1.21 -11.23 -1.33
C PRO A 62 -1.38 -11.21 -2.85
N GLU A 63 -1.07 -12.32 -3.52
CA GLU A 63 -1.34 -12.47 -4.95
C GLU A 63 -2.85 -12.54 -5.27
N LYS A 64 -3.62 -13.10 -4.34
CA LYS A 64 -5.09 -13.19 -4.41
C LYS A 64 -5.67 -13.05 -3.00
N LEU A 65 -6.75 -12.30 -2.88
CA LEU A 65 -7.61 -12.34 -1.71
C LEU A 65 -8.54 -13.55 -1.88
N SER A 66 -8.29 -14.60 -1.11
CA SER A 66 -9.21 -15.72 -0.98
C SER A 66 -9.97 -15.58 0.34
N VAL A 67 -11.25 -15.93 0.30
CA VAL A 67 -12.13 -16.01 1.46
C VAL A 67 -12.25 -17.48 1.85
#